data_AF-A0A6A7L7V9-F1
#
_entry.id   AF-A0A6A7L7V9-F1
#
_cell.length_a   1.000
_cell.length_b   1.000
_cell.length_c   1.000
_cell.angle_alpha   90.00
_cell.angle_beta   90.00
_cell.angle_gamma   90.00
#
_symmetry.space_group_name_H-M   'P 1'
#
loop_
_entity.id
_entity.type
_entity.pdbx_description
1 polymer ?
#
loop_
_entity_poly.entity_id
_entity_poly.type
_entity_poly.pdbx_seq_one_letter_code
_entity_poly.pdbx_strand_id
1 'polypeptide(L)'
;MRRRTAAELAAVAAPPGLDGVSILPTLLDQPQPAAREYLYWELTGRSTAQAVRLDEWKGIRTAPGAPIQLYRLTDDVQEERDRAAERPEIVRRSEAIMKSARTDSPDFPMRQ
;
A
#
# COMPACT_ATOMS: atom_id res chain seq x y z
N MET A 1 -9.69 2.68 2.96
CA MET A 1 -9.10 4.00 3.31
C MET A 1 -10.10 5.13 3.64
N ARG A 2 -11.14 5.45 2.84
CA ARG A 2 -11.92 6.72 3.01
C ARG A 2 -13.07 6.74 4.04
N ARG A 3 -13.54 5.58 4.52
CA ARG A 3 -14.76 5.52 5.33
C ARG A 3 -14.57 5.87 6.82
N ARG A 4 -13.36 5.71 7.36
CA ARG A 4 -13.09 5.98 8.79
C ARG A 4 -13.07 7.48 9.10
N THR A 5 -12.27 8.27 8.36
CA THR A 5 -12.21 9.73 8.54
C THR A 5 -13.59 10.38 8.39
N ALA A 6 -14.37 9.97 7.38
CA ALA A 6 -15.70 10.52 7.17
C ALA A 6 -16.68 10.19 8.31
N ALA A 7 -16.63 8.96 8.84
CA ALA A 7 -17.45 8.55 9.97
C ALA A 7 -17.10 9.32 11.24
N GLU A 8 -15.81 9.46 11.55
CA GLU A 8 -15.33 10.24 12.69
C GLU A 8 -15.72 11.72 12.58
N LEU A 9 -15.55 12.32 11.39
CA LEU A 9 -15.93 13.71 11.14
C LEU A 9 -17.44 13.94 11.33
N ALA A 10 -18.27 12.97 10.94
CA ALA A 10 -19.72 13.01 11.10
C ALA A 10 -20.19 12.58 12.51
N ALA A 11 -19.28 12.29 13.44
CA ALA A 11 -19.57 11.79 14.78
C ALA A 11 -20.44 10.50 14.79
N VAL A 12 -20.23 9.61 13.81
CA VAL A 12 -20.91 8.31 13.72
C VAL A 12 -19.92 7.16 13.87
N ALA A 13 -20.41 5.99 14.29
CA ALA A 13 -19.59 4.80 14.40
C ALA A 13 -19.07 4.36 13.03
N ALA A 14 -17.76 4.14 12.93
CA ALA A 14 -17.15 3.59 11.73
C ALA A 14 -17.58 2.12 11.54
N PRO A 15 -17.92 1.69 10.31
CA PRO A 15 -18.20 0.29 10.03
C PRO A 15 -17.04 -0.64 10.49
N PRO A 16 -17.34 -1.86 10.93
CA PRO A 16 -16.31 -2.85 11.24
C PRO A 16 -15.56 -3.28 9.98
N GLY A 17 -14.37 -3.87 10.16
CA GLY A 17 -13.57 -4.41 9.05
C GLY A 17 -12.86 -3.36 8.19
N LEU A 18 -12.82 -2.09 8.63
CA LEU A 18 -12.02 -1.06 7.98
C LEU A 18 -10.57 -1.14 8.43
N ASP A 19 -9.67 -1.12 7.45
CA ASP A 19 -8.22 -1.16 7.64
C ASP A 19 -7.58 0.25 7.74
N GLY A 20 -8.27 1.27 7.24
CA GLY A 20 -7.76 2.65 7.20
C GLY A 20 -7.62 3.28 8.58
N VAL A 21 -6.57 4.10 8.73
CA VAL A 21 -6.41 5.01 9.89
C VAL A 21 -7.02 6.36 9.52
N SER A 22 -7.73 6.98 10.46
CA SER A 22 -8.29 8.31 10.25
C SER A 22 -7.19 9.35 10.17
N ILE A 23 -7.35 10.31 9.27
CA ILE A 23 -6.47 11.49 9.16
C ILE A 23 -7.11 12.73 9.79
N LEU A 24 -8.27 12.59 10.43
CA LEU A 24 -8.98 13.71 11.06
C LEU A 24 -8.13 14.45 12.11
N PRO A 25 -7.34 13.77 12.97
CA PRO A 25 -6.46 14.46 13.91
C PRO A 25 -5.49 15.41 13.20
N THR A 26 -4.82 14.95 12.13
CA THR A 26 -3.95 15.81 11.30
C THR A 26 -4.70 17.01 10.72
N LEU A 27 -5.93 16.82 10.24
CA LEU A 27 -6.74 17.91 9.68
C LEU A 27 -7.17 18.95 10.74
N LEU A 28 -7.17 18.58 12.01
CA LEU A 28 -7.50 19.43 13.15
C LEU A 28 -6.26 19.94 13.89
N ASP A 29 -5.06 19.77 13.33
CA ASP A 29 -3.77 20.10 13.96
C ASP A 29 -3.57 19.41 15.33
N GLN A 30 -4.06 18.17 15.43
CA GLN A 30 -3.94 17.32 16.61
C GLN A 30 -2.93 16.19 16.39
N PRO A 31 -2.37 15.61 17.48
CA PRO A 31 -1.48 14.46 17.38
C PRO A 31 -2.10 13.31 16.58
N GLN A 32 -1.42 12.91 15.51
CA GLN A 32 -1.85 11.82 14.64
C GLN A 32 -1.30 10.49 15.17
N PRO A 33 -2.14 9.44 15.30
CA PRO A 33 -1.67 8.09 15.61
C PRO A 33 -0.59 7.64 14.62
N ALA A 34 0.31 6.78 15.08
CA ALA A 34 1.44 6.29 14.28
C ALA A 34 0.99 5.87 12.87
N ALA A 35 1.77 6.28 11.88
CA ALA A 35 1.54 5.90 10.49
C ALA A 35 1.54 4.38 10.35
N ARG A 36 0.81 3.88 9.36
CA ARG A 36 0.86 2.45 9.01
C ARG A 36 2.28 2.08 8.58
N GLU A 37 2.73 0.88 8.94
CA GLU A 37 4.03 0.36 8.54
C GLU A 37 4.19 0.32 7.00
N TYR A 38 3.09 0.16 6.27
CA TYR A 38 3.08 0.18 4.81
C TYR A 38 1.77 0.75 4.23
N LEU A 39 1.85 1.13 2.95
CA LEU A 39 0.71 1.32 2.07
C LEU A 39 0.75 0.23 1.00
N TYR A 40 -0.42 -0.29 0.65
CA TYR A 40 -0.59 -1.29 -0.39
C TYR A 40 -1.71 -0.86 -1.33
N TRP A 41 -1.50 -1.04 -2.63
CA TRP A 41 -2.53 -0.81 -3.64
C TRP A 41 -2.29 -1.64 -4.89
N GLU A 42 -3.33 -1.74 -5.70
CA GLU A 42 -3.34 -2.48 -6.95
C GLU A 42 -3.88 -1.61 -8.08
N LEU A 43 -3.41 -1.88 -9.29
CA LEU A 43 -3.95 -1.33 -10.51
C LEU A 43 -4.40 -2.48 -11.41
N THR A 44 -5.71 -2.66 -11.53
CA THR A 44 -6.31 -3.71 -12.35
C THR A 44 -6.53 -3.18 -13.78
N GLY A 45 -5.66 -3.58 -14.71
CA GLY A 45 -5.75 -3.28 -16.14
C GLY A 45 -5.91 -4.55 -16.97
N ARG A 46 -5.02 -4.72 -17.96
CA ARG A 46 -4.84 -5.99 -18.70
C ARG A 46 -4.35 -7.09 -17.75
N SER A 47 -3.30 -6.79 -16.98
CA SER A 47 -2.82 -7.55 -15.82
C SER A 47 -3.12 -6.77 -14.53
N THR A 48 -2.96 -7.42 -13.38
CA THR A 48 -3.04 -6.76 -12.06
C THR A 48 -1.63 -6.41 -11.59
N ALA A 49 -1.31 -5.13 -11.63
CA ALA A 49 -0.09 -4.63 -11.01
C ALA A 49 -0.33 -4.42 -9.50
N GLN A 50 0.68 -4.71 -8.69
CA GLN A 50 0.64 -4.51 -7.24
C GLN A 50 1.81 -3.63 -6.81
N ALA A 51 1.56 -2.76 -5.85
CA ALA A 51 2.59 -1.90 -5.29
C ALA A 51 2.49 -1.84 -3.75
N VAL A 52 3.66 -1.77 -3.13
CA VAL A 52 3.82 -1.58 -1.69
C VAL A 52 4.76 -0.41 -1.46
N ARG A 53 4.38 0.50 -0.56
CA ARG A 53 5.25 1.51 0.02
C ARG A 53 5.55 1.13 1.46
N LEU A 54 6.82 0.93 1.79
CA LEU A 54 7.28 0.64 3.16
C LEU A 54 8.54 1.46 3.44
N ASP A 55 8.50 2.27 4.50
CA ASP A 55 9.58 3.21 4.83
C ASP A 55 10.02 4.06 3.61
N GLU A 56 11.30 3.96 3.23
CA GLU A 56 11.91 4.63 2.09
C GLU A 56 11.73 3.88 0.77
N TRP A 57 11.15 2.67 0.79
CA TRP A 57 11.12 1.75 -0.35
C TRP A 57 9.74 1.62 -1.01
N LYS A 58 9.75 1.42 -2.31
CA LYS A 58 8.57 1.08 -3.11
C LYS A 58 8.87 -0.22 -3.86
N GLY A 59 8.09 -1.25 -3.57
CA GLY A 59 8.10 -2.50 -4.32
C GLY A 59 6.96 -2.52 -5.33
N ILE A 60 7.23 -2.89 -6.58
CA ILE A 60 6.24 -2.96 -7.66
C ILE A 60 6.37 -4.31 -8.37
N ARG A 61 5.24 -4.96 -8.67
CA ARG A 61 5.17 -6.01 -9.70
C ARG A 61 4.10 -5.67 -10.72
N THR A 62 4.38 -5.90 -12.00
CA THR A 62 3.50 -5.51 -13.12
C THR A 62 2.39 -6.52 -13.41
N ALA A 63 2.55 -7.75 -12.93
CA ALA A 63 1.57 -8.82 -13.01
C ALA A 63 1.70 -9.75 -11.79
N PRO A 64 0.66 -10.54 -11.46
CA PRO A 64 0.77 -11.60 -10.47
C PRO A 64 1.92 -12.55 -10.81
N GLY A 65 2.79 -12.83 -9.84
CA GLY A 65 3.96 -13.70 -10.04
C GLY A 65 5.13 -13.08 -10.82
N ALA A 66 5.00 -11.87 -11.38
CA ALA A 66 6.13 -11.18 -11.98
C ALA A 66 7.19 -10.80 -10.92
N PRO A 67 8.47 -10.68 -11.32
CA PRO A 67 9.52 -10.17 -10.44
C PRO A 67 9.15 -8.82 -9.84
N ILE A 68 9.50 -8.62 -8.57
CA ILE A 68 9.34 -7.34 -7.90
C ILE A 68 10.53 -6.45 -8.25
N GLN A 69 10.23 -5.25 -8.74
CA GLN A 69 11.17 -4.14 -8.87
C GLN A 69 11.15 -3.34 -7.57
N LEU A 70 12.29 -2.83 -7.15
CA LEU A 70 12.43 -2.14 -5.87
C LEU A 70 13.14 -0.80 -6.02
N TYR A 71 12.46 0.27 -5.61
CA TYR A 71 12.95 1.64 -5.74
C TYR A 71 13.04 2.32 -4.37
N ARG A 72 14.08 3.13 -4.17
CA ARG A 72 14.26 3.91 -2.94
C ARG A 72 13.82 5.36 -3.18
N LEU A 73 12.63 5.72 -2.74
CA LEU A 73 12.03 7.03 -3.09
C LEU A 73 12.70 8.23 -2.39
N THR A 74 13.60 8.03 -1.44
CA THR A 74 14.34 9.14 -0.81
C THR A 74 15.45 9.70 -1.71
N ASP A 75 16.02 8.88 -2.59
CA ASP A 75 17.07 9.28 -3.54
C ASP A 75 16.71 9.00 -5.01
N ASP A 76 15.62 8.28 -5.27
CA ASP A 76 15.11 7.92 -6.59
C ASP A 76 13.58 8.08 -6.66
N VAL A 77 13.11 9.33 -6.66
CA VAL A 77 11.67 9.66 -6.75
C VAL A 77 11.09 9.29 -8.12
N GLN A 78 11.92 9.21 -9.16
CA GLN A 78 11.50 8.90 -10.53
C GLN A 78 11.44 7.40 -10.82
N GLU A 79 11.87 6.55 -9.87
CA GLU A 79 11.83 5.09 -9.98
C GLU A 79 12.67 4.58 -11.16
N GLU A 80 13.86 5.15 -11.35
CA GLU A 80 14.75 4.85 -12.47
C GLU A 80 15.70 3.69 -12.18
N ARG A 81 16.06 3.47 -10.91
CA ARG A 81 17.07 2.49 -10.51
C ARG A 81 16.46 1.36 -9.71
N ASP A 82 16.23 0.23 -10.38
CA ASP A 82 15.82 -1.00 -9.72
C ASP A 82 16.95 -1.56 -8.84
N ARG A 83 16.69 -1.67 -7.53
CA ARG A 83 17.60 -2.19 -6.51
C ARG A 83 17.15 -3.54 -5.95
N ALA A 84 16.24 -4.25 -6.62
CA ALA A 84 15.73 -5.53 -6.15
C ALA A 84 16.84 -6.56 -5.87
N ALA A 85 17.84 -6.64 -6.76
CA ALA A 85 18.99 -7.52 -6.59
C ALA A 85 19.94 -7.08 -5.45
N GLU A 86 19.98 -5.79 -5.12
CA GLU A 86 20.84 -5.22 -4.07
C GLU A 86 20.22 -5.36 -2.67
N ARG A 87 18.90 -5.57 -2.58
CA ARG A 87 18.12 -5.57 -1.32
C ARG A 87 17.05 -6.69 -1.30
N PRO A 88 17.45 -7.97 -1.40
CA PRO A 88 16.53 -9.11 -1.45
C PRO A 88 15.65 -9.24 -0.20
N GLU A 89 16.10 -8.75 0.96
CA GLU A 89 15.35 -8.74 2.21
C GLU A 89 14.10 -7.85 2.13
N ILE A 90 14.18 -6.73 1.41
CA ILE A 90 13.08 -5.78 1.24
C ILE A 90 12.11 -6.30 0.17
N VAL A 91 12.63 -6.95 -0.87
CA VAL A 91 11.81 -7.67 -1.85
C VAL A 91 10.94 -8.71 -1.14
N ARG A 92 11.52 -9.52 -0.25
CA ARG A 92 10.79 -10.55 0.50
C ARG A 92 9.73 -9.96 1.44
N ARG A 93 10.01 -8.82 2.10
CA ARG A 93 8.99 -8.10 2.90
C ARG A 93 7.86 -7.57 2.02
N SER A 94 8.19 -6.99 0.87
CA SER A 94 7.22 -6.48 -0.11
C SER A 94 6.31 -7.60 -0.61
N GLU A 95 6.88 -8.76 -0.92
CA GLU A 95 6.13 -9.95 -1.34
C GLU A 95 5.16 -10.43 -0.25
N ALA A 96 5.62 -10.51 1.00
CA ALA A 96 4.77 -10.89 2.12
C ALA A 96 3.59 -9.94 2.30
N ILE A 97 3.83 -8.62 2.22
CA ILE A 97 2.78 -7.61 2.31
C ILE A 97 1.77 -7.75 1.17
N MET A 98 2.24 -7.89 -0.07
CA MET A 98 1.35 -8.05 -1.24
C MET A 98 0.46 -9.30 -1.14
N LYS A 99 0.94 -10.36 -0.47
CA LYS A 99 0.16 -11.58 -0.22
C LYS A 99 -0.85 -11.41 0.91
N SER A 100 -0.50 -10.70 1.99
CA SER A 100 -1.35 -10.59 3.18
C SER A 100 -2.34 -9.42 3.15
N ALA A 101 -2.02 -8.35 2.43
CA ALA A 101 -2.81 -7.12 2.42
C ALA A 101 -4.00 -7.17 1.44
N ARG A 102 -4.00 -8.12 0.51
CA ARG A 102 -5.09 -8.34 -0.43
C ARG A 102 -6.24 -9.08 0.23
N THR A 103 -7.47 -8.63 -0.06
CA THR A 103 -8.69 -9.41 0.14
C THR A 103 -9.31 -9.69 -1.22
N ASP A 104 -9.69 -10.94 -1.48
CA ASP A 104 -10.34 -11.28 -2.74
C ASP A 104 -11.68 -10.56 -2.90
N SER A 105 -11.90 -10.03 -4.10
CA SER A 105 -13.08 -9.25 -4.44
C SER A 105 -13.60 -9.68 -5.81
N PRO A 106 -14.90 -9.99 -5.94
CA PRO A 106 -15.53 -10.22 -7.22
C PRO A 106 -15.45 -9.01 -8.17
N ASP A 107 -15.45 -7.80 -7.60
CA ASP A 107 -15.38 -6.55 -8.36
C ASP A 107 -13.95 -6.25 -8.86
N PHE A 108 -12.94 -6.77 -8.16
CA PHE A 108 -11.52 -6.58 -8.47
C PHE A 108 -10.78 -7.93 -8.53
N PRO A 109 -11.10 -8.79 -9.51
CA PRO A 109 -10.47 -10.09 -9.64
C PRO A 109 -8.99 -9.97 -10.02
N MET A 110 -8.18 -10.91 -9.54
CA MET A 110 -6.76 -10.97 -9.89
C MET A 110 -6.61 -11.41 -11.34
N ARG A 111 -6.22 -10.49 -12.21
CA ARG A 111 -5.90 -10.75 -13.62
C ARG A 111 -4.41 -11.02 -13.79
N GLN A 112 -4.10 -12.13 -14.44
CA GLN A 112 -2.74 -12.50 -14.81
C GLN A 112 -2.27 -11.71 -16.02
#